data_AF-A0A7V0NZ49-F1
#
_entry.id   AF-A0A7V0NZ49-F1
#
_cell.length_a   1.000
_cell.length_b   1.000
_cell.length_c   1.000
_cell.angle_alpha   90.00
_cell.angle_beta   90.00
_cell.angle_gamma   90.00
#
_symmetry.space_group_name_H-M   'P 1'
#
loop_
_entity.id
_entity.type
_entity.pdbx_description
1 polymer ?
#
loop_
_entity_poly.entity_id
_entity_poly.type
_entity_poly.pdbx_seq_one_letter_code
_entity_poly.pdbx_strand_id
1 'polypeptide(L)'
;MFVIVSYDVSTEGSGQRRLRRVARACQDYGQRVQYSIFECMVDPAQWTVLRQRLLDEIDPEKDSLRFYYLGSNWHRRIEHVGVKKSPDQDGPLIV
;
A
#
# COMPACT_ATOMS: atom_id res chain seq x y z
N MET A 1 -3.05 6.99 11.08
CA MET A 1 -2.53 5.64 11.37
C MET A 1 -1.75 5.14 10.18
N PHE A 2 -0.77 4.28 10.42
CA PHE A 2 0.03 3.67 9.35
C PHE A 2 -0.47 2.26 9.04
N VAL A 3 -0.77 2.00 7.76
CA VAL A 3 -1.25 0.71 7.28
C VAL A 3 -0.36 0.23 6.14
N ILE A 4 0.19 -0.98 6.29
CA ILE A 4 0.85 -1.67 5.18
C ILE A 4 -0.21 -2.47 4.44
N VAL A 5 -0.35 -2.20 3.15
CA VAL A 5 -1.18 -2.95 2.21
C VAL A 5 -0.27 -3.86 1.41
N SER A 6 -0.36 -5.16 1.67
CA SER A 6 0.28 -6.20 0.85
C SER A 6 -0.78 -6.74 -0.11
N TYR A 7 -0.45 -6.68 -1.40
CA TYR A 7 -1.31 -7.16 -2.47
C TYR A 7 -0.65 -8.35 -3.17
N ASP A 8 -1.24 -9.52 -3.02
CA ASP A 8 -0.89 -10.68 -3.80
C ASP A 8 -1.83 -10.76 -4.99
N VAL A 9 -1.29 -10.50 -6.18
CA VAL A 9 -2.06 -10.35 -7.41
C VAL A 9 -1.72 -11.48 -8.36
N SER A 10 -2.75 -12.13 -8.90
CA SER A 10 -2.53 -13.15 -9.93
C SER A 10 -1.80 -12.54 -11.13
N THR A 11 -0.81 -13.24 -11.66
CA THR A 11 -0.10 -12.84 -12.89
C THR A 11 -0.90 -13.17 -14.15
N GLU A 12 -2.00 -13.90 -14.02
CA GLU A 12 -2.85 -14.31 -15.13
C GLU A 12 -3.85 -13.23 -15.53
N GLY A 13 -4.22 -13.25 -16.81
CA GLY A 13 -5.25 -12.37 -17.37
C GLY A 13 -4.99 -10.89 -17.10
N SER A 14 -5.91 -10.23 -16.38
CA SER A 14 -5.90 -8.78 -16.15
C SER A 14 -5.19 -8.35 -14.86
N GLY A 15 -4.42 -9.22 -14.21
CA GLY A 15 -3.75 -8.94 -12.93
C GLY A 15 -2.87 -7.69 -12.92
N GLN A 16 -2.03 -7.50 -13.95
CA GLN A 16 -1.23 -6.28 -14.07
C GLN A 16 -2.08 -4.99 -14.14
N ARG A 17 -3.27 -5.06 -14.74
CA ARG A 17 -4.19 -3.92 -14.80
C ARG A 17 -4.76 -3.63 -13.41
N ARG A 18 -5.17 -4.65 -12.65
CA ARG A 18 -5.64 -4.50 -11.26
C ARG A 18 -4.54 -3.94 -10.37
N LEU A 19 -3.31 -4.43 -10.47
CA LEU A 19 -2.16 -3.87 -9.75
C LEU A 19 -1.92 -2.40 -10.04
N ARG A 20 -2.04 -1.95 -11.31
CA ARG A 20 -1.93 -0.53 -11.62
C ARG A 20 -3.00 0.32 -10.95
N ARG A 21 -4.23 -0.19 -10.84
CA ARG A 21 -5.35 0.51 -10.20
C ARG A 21 -5.22 0.54 -8.68
N VAL A 22 -4.88 -0.60 -8.06
CA VAL A 22 -4.55 -0.69 -6.63
C VAL A 22 -3.40 0.25 -6.29
N ALA A 23 -2.32 0.26 -7.09
CA ALA A 23 -1.19 1.15 -6.87
C ALA A 23 -1.60 2.63 -6.93
N ARG A 24 -2.42 3.00 -7.91
CA ARG A 24 -2.94 4.37 -8.03
C ARG A 24 -3.81 4.76 -6.85
N ALA A 25 -4.67 3.85 -6.35
CA ALA A 25 -5.48 4.10 -5.17
C ALA A 25 -4.63 4.31 -3.90
N CYS A 26 -3.55 3.53 -3.72
CA CYS A 26 -2.65 3.69 -2.56
C CYS A 26 -1.77 4.95 -2.66
N GLN A 27 -1.35 5.36 -3.86
CA GLN A 27 -0.49 6.53 -4.08
C GLN A 27 -1.12 7.85 -3.62
N ASP A 28 -2.47 7.92 -3.58
CA ASP A 28 -3.18 9.09 -3.06
C ASP A 28 -2.98 9.27 -1.54
N TYR A 29 -2.52 8.23 -0.83
CA TYR A 29 -2.43 8.18 0.64
C TYR A 29 -1.06 7.73 1.17
N GLY A 30 -0.07 7.56 0.30
CA GLY A 30 1.24 7.08 0.71
C GLY A 30 2.10 6.61 -0.45
N GLN A 31 2.94 5.60 -0.20
CA GLN A 31 4.00 5.22 -1.12
C GLN A 31 3.99 3.73 -1.47
N ARG A 32 4.45 3.43 -2.69
CA ARG A 32 4.69 2.06 -3.16
C ARG A 32 6.13 1.69 -2.83
N VAL A 33 6.33 0.84 -1.83
CA VAL A 33 7.66 0.46 -1.33
C VAL A 33 8.24 -0.79 -1.99
N GLN A 34 7.40 -1.67 -2.50
CA GLN A 34 7.81 -2.81 -3.33
C GLN A 34 6.89 -2.98 -4.54
N TYR A 35 7.05 -4.05 -5.31
CA TYR A 35 6.22 -4.28 -6.49
C TYR A 35 4.73 -4.27 -6.13
N SER A 36 4.30 -4.93 -5.07
CA SER A 36 2.89 -4.95 -4.66
C SER A 36 2.70 -4.73 -3.16
N ILE A 37 3.62 -3.98 -2.54
CA ILE A 37 3.49 -3.53 -1.15
C ILE A 37 3.44 -2.01 -1.12
N PHE A 38 2.47 -1.49 -0.37
CA PHE A 38 2.18 -0.07 -0.22
C PHE A 38 2.12 0.29 1.26
N GLU A 39 2.69 1.44 1.61
CA GLU A 39 2.61 2.03 2.93
C GLU A 39 1.70 3.24 2.86
N CYS A 40 0.57 3.21 3.58
CA CYS A 40 -0.44 4.25 3.56
C CYS A 40 -0.55 4.94 4.92
N MET A 41 -0.46 6.26 4.92
CA MET A 41 -0.68 7.09 6.10
C MET A 41 -2.06 7.73 6.01
N VAL A 42 -3.00 7.21 6.81
CA VAL A 42 -4.43 7.55 6.69
C VAL A 42 -5.07 7.79 8.04
N ASP A 43 -6.01 8.73 8.14
CA ASP A 43 -6.95 8.79 9.26
C ASP A 43 -8.06 7.70 9.15
N PRO A 44 -8.92 7.49 10.16
CA PRO A 44 -9.97 6.46 10.11
C PRO A 44 -10.99 6.64 8.98
N ALA A 45 -11.33 7.89 8.61
CA ALA A 45 -12.28 8.16 7.54
C ALA A 45 -11.65 7.88 6.18
N GLN A 46 -10.42 8.37 5.96
CA GLN A 46 -9.61 8.07 4.78
C GLN A 46 -9.39 6.56 4.60
N TRP A 47 -9.10 5.84 5.69
CA TRP A 47 -8.93 4.39 5.63
C TRP A 47 -10.20 3.67 5.17
N THR A 48 -11.36 4.08 5.67
CA THR A 48 -12.65 3.51 5.27
C THR A 48 -12.85 3.63 3.76
N VAL A 49 -12.59 4.81 3.21
CA VAL A 49 -12.72 5.09 1.77
C VAL A 49 -11.69 4.30 0.96
N LEU A 50 -10.42 4.34 1.36
CA LEU A 50 -9.34 3.63 0.68
C LEU A 50 -9.59 2.12 0.67
N ARG A 51 -9.93 1.53 1.83
CA ARG A 51 -10.20 0.10 1.96
C ARG A 51 -11.31 -0.33 1.03
N GLN A 52 -12.42 0.42 0.95
CA GLN A 52 -13.50 0.08 0.04
C GLN A 52 -13.03 0.12 -1.43
N ARG A 53 -12.35 1.21 -1.82
CA ARG A 53 -11.80 1.35 -3.17
C ARG A 53 -10.84 0.22 -3.54
N LEU A 54 -10.03 -0.27 -2.59
CA LEU A 54 -9.14 -1.41 -2.82
C LEU A 54 -9.91 -2.71 -3.03
N LEU A 55 -10.97 -2.95 -2.23
CA LEU A 55 -11.82 -4.13 -2.38
C LEU A 55 -12.57 -4.12 -3.73
N ASP A 56 -12.95 -2.95 -4.23
CA ASP A 56 -13.63 -2.80 -5.52
C ASP A 56 -12.70 -3.02 -6.74
N GLU A 57 -11.38 -2.91 -6.55
CA GLU A 57 -10.39 -3.01 -7.65
C GLU A 57 -9.76 -4.40 -7.82
N ILE A 58 -9.90 -5.27 -6.82
CA ILE A 58 -9.37 -6.64 -6.85
C ILE A 58 -10.39 -7.64 -7.37
N ASP A 59 -9.89 -8.82 -7.76
CA ASP A 59 -10.72 -10.01 -8.00
C ASP A 59 -10.50 -10.97 -6.81
N PRO A 60 -11.41 -11.05 -5.82
CA PRO A 60 -11.19 -11.86 -4.61
C PRO A 60 -11.08 -13.37 -4.85
N GLU A 61 -11.45 -13.86 -6.05
CA GLU A 61 -11.25 -15.27 -6.40
C GLU A 61 -9.82 -15.55 -6.88
N LYS A 62 -9.06 -14.51 -7.22
CA LYS A 62 -7.72 -14.62 -7.84
C LYS A 62 -6.63 -13.88 -7.09
N ASP A 63 -7.00 -12.89 -6.30
CA ASP A 63 -6.09 -12.00 -5.62
C ASP A 63 -6.36 -12.01 -4.11
N SER A 64 -5.39 -11.54 -3.33
CA SER A 64 -5.58 -11.30 -1.91
C SER A 64 -4.97 -9.99 -1.44
N LEU A 65 -5.66 -9.34 -0.51
CA LEU A 65 -5.15 -8.16 0.21
C LEU A 65 -4.92 -8.52 1.68
N ARG A 66 -3.77 -8.13 2.21
CA ARG A 66 -3.47 -8.18 3.64
C ARG A 66 -3.17 -6.78 4.15
N PHE A 67 -3.85 -6.41 5.23
CA PHE A 67 -3.71 -5.10 5.86
C PHE A 67 -3.03 -5.26 7.22
N TYR A 68 -1.89 -4.62 7.41
CA TYR A 68 -1.17 -4.61 8.68
C TYR A 68 -1.25 -3.23 9.31
N TYR A 69 -1.96 -3.14 10.43
CA TYR A 69 -2.16 -1.89 11.17
C TYR A 69 -1.01 -1.67 12.14
N LEU A 70 -0.06 -0.79 11.77
CA LEU A 70 1.11 -0.48 12.61
C LEU A 70 0.85 0.65 13.61
N GLY A 71 -0.27 1.36 13.46
CA GLY A 71 -0.69 2.42 14.36
C GLY A 71 0.15 3.69 14.21
N SER A 72 0.27 4.47 15.29
CA SER A 72 1.02 5.74 15.32
C SER A 72 2.52 5.57 15.57
N ASN A 73 2.93 4.51 16.27
CA ASN A 73 4.33 4.25 16.64
C ASN A 73 4.97 3.21 15.71
N TRP A 74 4.92 3.48 14.40
CA TRP A 74 5.32 2.54 13.35
C TRP A 74 6.81 2.62 12.99
N HIS A 75 7.46 3.78 13.14
CA HIS A 75 8.85 4.03 12.69
C HIS A 75 9.85 2.96 13.12
N ARG A 76 9.76 2.49 14.37
CA ARG A 76 10.66 1.46 14.93
C ARG A 76 10.31 0.02 14.55
N ARG A 77 9.28 -0.19 13.75
CA ARG A 77 8.74 -1.53 13.41
C ARG A 77 9.01 -1.91 11.95
N ILE A 78 9.69 -1.04 11.20
CA ILE A 78 9.99 -1.26 9.79
C ILE A 78 11.51 -1.22 9.63
N GLU A 79 12.03 -2.28 9.04
CA GLU A 79 13.41 -2.37 8.59
C GLU A 79 13.38 -2.77 7.11
N HIS A 80 14.23 -2.13 6.30
CA HIS A 80 14.33 -2.42 4.88
C HIS A 80 15.77 -2.76 4.51
N VAL A 81 15.93 -3.86 3.76
CA VAL A 81 17.21 -4.36 3.27
C VAL A 81 17.13 -4.55 1.75
N GLY A 82 18.08 -3.97 1.00
CA GLY A 82 18.21 -4.17 -0.46
C GLY A 82 18.12 -2.91 -1.31
N VAL A 83 17.81 -3.11 -2.60
CA VAL A 83 18.16 -2.21 -3.72
C VAL A 83 17.32 -0.91 -3.80
N LYS A 84 16.24 -0.76 -3.02
CA LYS A 84 15.35 0.42 -3.12
C LYS A 84 15.09 1.06 -1.76
N LYS A 85 15.74 2.20 -1.48
CA LYS A 85 15.35 3.01 -0.32
C LYS A 85 13.93 3.51 -0.53
N SER A 86 13.01 3.16 0.36
CA SER A 86 11.75 3.88 0.49
C SER A 86 12.08 5.34 0.85
N PRO A 87 11.47 6.34 0.19
CA PRO A 87 11.50 7.70 0.67
C PRO A 87 11.07 7.75 2.13
N ASP A 88 11.72 8.60 2.92
CA ASP A 88 11.24 8.92 4.26
C ASP A 88 9.92 9.69 4.11
N GLN A 89 8.81 9.11 4.59
CA GLN A 89 7.50 9.74 4.48
C GLN A 89 7.40 11.04 5.30
N ASP A 90 8.21 11.16 6.35
CA ASP A 90 8.31 12.36 7.18
C ASP A 90 9.51 13.24 6.77
N GLY A 91 10.25 12.84 5.73
CA GLY A 91 11.40 13.55 5.21
C GLY A 91 11.01 14.82 4.45
N PRO A 92 11.92 15.80 4.36
CA PRO A 92 11.69 17.00 3.57
C PRO A 92 11.46 16.65 2.09
N LEU A 93 10.46 17.29 1.46
CA LEU A 93 10.12 17.08 0.06
C LEU A 93 11.22 17.53 -0.92
N ILE A 94 12.14 18.39 -0.46
CA ILE A 94 13.29 18.92 -1.21
C ILE A 94 14.48 18.96 -0.24
N VAL A 95 15.65 18.51 -0.70
CA VAL A 95 16.95 18.60 0.01
C VAL A 95 17.89 19.49 -0.79
#